data_AF-R0MC79-F1
#
_entry.id   AF-R0MC79-F1
#
_cell.length_a   1.000
_cell.length_b   1.000
_cell.length_c   1.000
_cell.angle_alpha   90.00
_cell.angle_beta   90.00
_cell.angle_gamma   90.00
#
_symmetry.space_group_name_H-M   'P 1'
#
loop_
_entity.id
_entity.type
_entity.pdbx_description
1 polymer ?
#
loop_
_entity_poly.entity_id
_entity_poly.type
_entity_poly.pdbx_seq_one_letter_code
_entity_poly.pdbx_strand_id
1 'polypeptide(L)'
;MYSLVLNFPFKINKIKTQHIYKTKIERKENLISFALNWRYPITIEGATCLSISNENDLFLYVFKLEDINKAIDFMENTSVDVQRILEFTDVEKLVDKTNKLMIKYEKNRKRI
;
A
#
# COMPACT_ATOMS: atom_id res chain seq x y z
N MET A 1 15.92 0.43 13.34
CA MET A 1 15.45 0.29 11.95
C MET A 1 14.88 -1.10 11.82
N TYR A 2 13.63 -1.23 11.37
CA TYR A 2 12.90 -2.50 11.37
C TYR A 2 12.81 -3.09 9.96
N SER A 3 12.58 -4.39 9.88
CA SER A 3 12.30 -5.09 8.62
C SER A 3 10.81 -5.36 8.56
N LEU A 4 10.08 -4.59 7.76
CA LEU A 4 8.64 -4.76 7.55
C LEU A 4 8.42 -5.79 6.44
N VAL A 5 7.69 -6.86 6.74
CA VAL A 5 7.32 -7.88 5.75
C VAL A 5 5.99 -7.52 5.11
N LEU A 6 6.01 -7.20 3.82
CA LEU A 6 4.82 -6.99 3.00
C LEU A 6 4.37 -8.33 2.40
N ASN A 7 3.21 -8.83 2.81
CA ASN A 7 2.59 -10.03 2.24
C ASN A 7 1.68 -9.63 1.08
N PHE A 8 1.98 -10.09 -0.13
CA PHE A 8 1.16 -9.82 -1.29
C PHE A 8 0.10 -10.91 -1.50
N PRO A 9 -1.09 -10.56 -2.03
CA PRO A 9 -2.21 -11.48 -2.14
C PRO A 9 -2.12 -12.38 -3.38
N PHE A 10 -0.95 -12.43 -4.04
CA PHE A 10 -0.69 -13.24 -5.23
C PHE A 10 0.50 -14.17 -5.01
N LYS A 11 0.51 -15.25 -5.79
CA LYS A 11 1.54 -16.29 -5.74
C LYS A 11 2.26 -16.36 -7.08
N ILE A 12 3.58 -16.56 -7.04
CA ILE A 12 4.40 -16.88 -8.20
C ILE A 12 4.86 -18.32 -8.02
N ASN A 13 4.60 -19.19 -9.00
CA ASN A 13 4.95 -20.62 -8.93
C ASN A 13 4.43 -21.33 -7.65
N LYS A 14 3.21 -20.99 -7.22
CA LYS A 14 2.55 -21.48 -5.99
C LYS A 14 3.18 -20.99 -4.67
N ILE A 15 4.23 -20.17 -4.71
CA ILE A 15 4.89 -19.60 -3.53
C ILE A 15 4.24 -18.25 -3.18
N LYS A 16 3.96 -18.01 -1.89
CA LYS A 16 3.47 -16.71 -1.42
C LYS A 16 4.51 -15.63 -1.71
N THR A 17 4.09 -14.51 -2.28
CA THR A 17 5.00 -13.41 -2.57
C THR A 17 5.11 -12.52 -1.34
N GLN A 18 6.32 -12.42 -0.80
CA GLN A 18 6.64 -11.52 0.31
C GLN A 18 7.78 -10.60 -0.10
N HIS A 19 7.74 -9.36 0.39
CA HIS A 19 8.84 -8.42 0.23
C HIS A 19 9.25 -7.88 1.60
N ILE A 20 10.55 -7.95 1.90
CA ILE A 20 11.10 -7.41 3.14
C ILE A 20 11.59 -6.00 2.86
N TYR A 21 10.98 -5.03 3.55
CA TYR A 21 11.27 -3.62 3.38
C TYR A 21 11.90 -3.04 4.64
N LYS A 22 13.08 -2.41 4.53
CA LYS A 22 13.71 -1.77 5.68
C LYS A 22 13.14 -0.36 5.86
N THR A 23 12.46 -0.14 6.97
CA THR A 23 11.87 1.17 7.30
C THR A 23 12.02 1.49 8.79
N LYS A 24 11.91 2.77 9.12
CA LYS A 24 11.63 3.19 10.50
C LYS A 24 10.17 2.88 10.80
N ILE A 25 9.94 2.35 12.00
CA ILE A 25 8.61 2.09 12.52
C ILE A 25 8.59 2.71 13.91
N GLU A 26 7.56 3.52 14.17
CA GLU A 26 7.36 4.18 15.44
C GLU A 26 6.07 3.68 16.06
N ARG A 27 6.09 3.50 17.38
CA ARG A 27 4.92 3.14 18.17
C ARG A 27 4.69 4.18 19.25
N LYS A 28 3.44 4.58 19.43
CA LYS A 28 2.99 5.34 20.59
C LYS A 28 1.68 4.73 21.09
N GLU A 29 1.71 4.11 22.28
CA GLU A 29 0.57 3.35 22.81
C GLU A 29 0.12 2.27 21.81
N ASN A 30 -1.14 2.32 21.34
CA ASN A 30 -1.69 1.45 20.31
C ASN A 30 -1.60 2.04 18.89
N LEU A 31 -0.86 3.12 18.68
CA LEU A 31 -0.58 3.69 17.37
C LEU A 31 0.74 3.17 16.81
N ILE A 32 0.74 2.83 15.54
CA ILE A 32 1.89 2.43 14.75
C ILE A 32 2.00 3.34 13.53
N SER A 33 3.20 3.80 13.23
CA SER A 33 3.49 4.49 11.98
C SER A 33 4.74 3.97 11.29
N PHE A 34 4.73 3.99 9.96
CA PHE A 34 5.86 3.62 9.12
C PHE A 34 5.73 4.26 7.74
N ALA A 35 6.83 4.31 6.98
CA ALA A 35 6.88 4.94 5.68
C ALA A 35 7.32 3.97 4.58
N LEU A 36 6.75 4.10 3.38
CA LEU A 36 7.09 3.31 2.19
C LEU A 36 7.27 4.21 0.97
N ASN A 37 8.14 3.83 0.03
CA ASN A 37 8.35 4.60 -1.21
C ASN A 37 7.18 4.49 -2.21
N TRP A 38 6.26 3.55 -1.98
CA TRP A 38 5.14 3.29 -2.87
C TRP A 38 3.85 3.23 -2.06
N ARG A 39 2.78 3.77 -2.64
CA ARG A 39 1.46 3.69 -2.04
C ARG A 39 0.88 2.30 -2.26
N TYR A 40 0.99 1.46 -1.23
CA TYR A 40 0.27 0.20 -1.17
C TYR A 40 -1.03 0.33 -0.37
N PRO A 41 -2.09 -0.36 -0.79
CA PRO A 41 -3.28 -0.57 0.03
C PRO A 41 -2.92 -1.58 1.13
N ILE A 42 -2.77 -1.16 2.38
CA ILE A 42 -2.25 -2.02 3.45
C ILE A 42 -3.33 -2.29 4.48
N THR A 43 -3.37 -3.53 4.97
CA THR A 43 -4.13 -3.95 6.15
C THR A 43 -3.24 -4.59 7.19
N ILE A 44 -3.62 -4.37 8.44
CA ILE A 44 -3.03 -5.01 9.62
C ILE A 44 -4.19 -5.58 10.42
N GLU A 45 -4.10 -6.85 10.80
CA GLU A 45 -5.15 -7.51 11.58
C GLU A 45 -5.39 -6.77 12.91
N GLY A 46 -6.65 -6.50 13.23
CA GLY A 46 -7.02 -5.75 14.45
C GLY A 46 -6.54 -4.29 14.45
N ALA A 47 -6.33 -3.69 13.27
CA ALA A 47 -5.97 -2.28 13.17
C ALA A 47 -6.86 -1.49 12.21
N THR A 48 -7.14 -0.24 12.58
CA THR A 48 -7.78 0.75 11.72
C THR A 48 -6.73 1.67 11.12
N CYS A 49 -6.70 1.83 9.79
CA CYS A 49 -5.88 2.84 9.13
C CYS A 49 -6.46 4.23 9.44
N LEU A 50 -5.71 5.08 10.12
CA LEU A 50 -6.13 6.46 10.44
C LEU A 50 -5.78 7.43 9.32
N SER A 51 -4.58 7.31 8.74
CA SER A 51 -4.14 8.20 7.68
C SER A 51 -3.06 7.57 6.79
N ILE A 52 -3.04 8.04 5.54
CA ILE A 52 -1.96 7.81 4.58
C ILE A 52 -1.64 9.16 3.94
N SER A 53 -0.51 9.77 4.30
CA SER A 53 -0.02 11.02 3.71
C SER A 53 1.17 10.75 2.79
N ASN A 54 1.45 11.69 1.88
CA ASN A 54 2.65 11.68 1.04
C ASN A 54 3.53 12.85 1.46
N GLU A 55 4.76 12.58 1.89
CA GLU A 55 5.76 13.56 2.27
C GLU A 55 7.10 13.18 1.64
N ASN A 56 7.66 14.05 0.79
CA ASN A 56 9.00 13.87 0.19
C ASN A 56 9.19 12.49 -0.48
N ASP A 57 8.26 12.10 -1.36
CA ASP A 57 8.25 10.81 -2.08
C ASP A 57 8.13 9.57 -1.18
N LEU A 58 7.71 9.76 0.07
CA LEU A 58 7.39 8.69 1.01
C LEU A 58 5.92 8.75 1.39
N PHE A 59 5.27 7.59 1.37
CA PHE A 59 3.93 7.41 1.90
C PHE A 59 4.02 7.05 3.37
N LEU A 60 3.57 7.94 4.24
CA LEU A 60 3.50 7.74 5.68
C LEU A 60 2.15 7.12 6.04
N TYR A 61 2.20 5.98 6.71
CA TYR A 61 1.06 5.24 7.18
C TYR A 61 0.92 5.41 8.68
N VAL A 62 -0.30 5.63 9.16
CA VAL A 62 -0.63 5.63 10.59
C VAL A 62 -1.80 4.69 10.84
N PHE A 63 -1.58 3.70 11.69
CA PHE A 63 -2.56 2.70 12.11
C PHE A 63 -2.82 2.80 13.60
N LYS A 64 -4.07 2.56 14.00
CA LYS A 64 -4.47 2.35 15.39
C LYS A 64 -4.90 0.90 15.58
N LEU A 65 -4.16 0.18 16.41
CA LEU A 65 -4.52 -1.17 16.83
C LEU A 65 -5.57 -1.13 17.93
N GLU A 66 -6.32 -2.22 18.08
CA GLU A 66 -7.36 -2.38 19.10
C GLU A 66 -6.87 -2.06 20.51
N ASP A 67 -5.68 -2.55 20.87
CA ASP A 67 -5.07 -2.33 22.17
C ASP A 67 -3.53 -2.24 22.11
N ILE A 68 -2.91 -1.96 23.26
CA ILE A 68 -1.46 -1.78 23.39
C ILE A 68 -0.71 -3.11 23.17
N ASN A 69 -1.27 -4.25 23.58
CA ASN A 69 -0.62 -5.54 23.44
C ASN A 69 -0.50 -5.90 21.97
N LYS A 70 -1.56 -5.71 21.18
CA LYS A 70 -1.51 -5.87 19.72
C LYS A 70 -0.44 -5.02 19.07
N ALA A 71 -0.26 -3.78 19.52
CA ALA A 71 0.79 -2.91 18.99
C ALA A 71 2.20 -3.37 19.39
N ILE A 72 2.36 -4.00 20.55
CA ILE A 72 3.62 -4.64 20.96
C ILE A 72 3.87 -5.88 20.10
N ASP A 73 2.87 -6.76 19.95
CA ASP A 73 2.95 -7.97 19.12
C ASP A 73 3.36 -7.62 17.68
N PHE A 74 2.79 -6.54 17.13
CA PHE A 74 3.17 -6.04 15.81
C PHE A 74 4.65 -5.63 15.75
N MET A 75 5.18 -4.98 16.78
CA MET A 75 6.59 -4.57 16.80
C MET A 75 7.54 -5.77 16.88
N GLU A 76 7.12 -6.86 17.54
CA GLU A 76 7.86 -8.13 17.58
C GLU A 76 7.79 -8.88 16.24
N ASN A 77 6.64 -8.83 15.57
CA ASN A 77 6.43 -9.46 14.27
C ASN A 77 5.88 -8.45 13.24
N THR A 78 6.81 -7.70 12.66
CA THR A 78 6.50 -6.57 11.78
C THR A 78 6.10 -7.06 10.39
N SER A 79 4.84 -7.47 10.26
CA SER A 79 4.26 -7.97 9.01
C SER A 79 2.90 -7.33 8.73
N VAL A 80 2.65 -7.03 7.46
CA VAL A 80 1.40 -6.43 7.00
C VAL A 80 0.95 -7.07 5.69
N ASP A 81 -0.36 -7.05 5.45
CA ASP A 81 -0.93 -7.58 4.22
C ASP A 81 -1.19 -6.44 3.23
N VAL A 82 -0.74 -6.62 2.00
CA VAL A 82 -1.06 -5.74 0.89
C VAL A 82 -2.37 -6.23 0.27
N GLN A 83 -3.35 -5.35 0.18
CA GLN A 83 -4.62 -5.68 -0.46
C GLN A 83 -4.48 -5.69 -1.98
N ARG A 84 -5.32 -6.51 -2.61
CA ARG A 84 -5.48 -6.43 -4.05
C ARG A 84 -6.37 -5.23 -4.35
N ILE A 85 -5.80 -4.16 -4.89
CA ILE A 85 -6.61 -3.13 -5.55
C ILE A 85 -7.18 -3.78 -6.82
N LEU A 86 -8.48 -4.11 -6.79
CA LEU A 86 -9.24 -4.44 -7.98
C LEU A 86 -9.62 -3.14 -8.72
N GLU A 87 -8.64 -2.35 -9.16
CA GLU A 87 -8.91 -1.17 -10.00
C GLU A 87 -9.27 -1.57 -11.44
N PHE A 88 -9.00 -2.80 -11.83
CA PHE A 88 -9.21 -3.31 -13.19
C PHE A 88 -10.22 -4.46 -13.26
N THR A 89 -11.23 -4.47 -12.40
CA THR A 89 -12.36 -5.42 -12.55
C THR A 89 -13.20 -5.15 -13.78
N ASP A 90 -13.16 -3.91 -14.29
CA ASP A 90 -13.94 -3.46 -15.44
C ASP A 90 -13.00 -3.12 -16.60
N VAL A 91 -12.63 -4.16 -17.36
CA VAL A 91 -11.76 -4.05 -18.54
C VAL A 91 -12.33 -3.04 -19.54
N GLU A 92 -13.66 -2.94 -19.66
CA GLU A 92 -14.29 -1.97 -20.55
C GLU A 92 -14.02 -0.53 -20.11
N LYS A 93 -14.12 -0.23 -18.81
CA LYS A 93 -13.75 1.11 -18.28
C LYS A 93 -12.28 1.44 -18.50
N LEU A 94 -11.39 0.46 -18.41
CA LEU A 94 -9.96 0.66 -18.66
C LEU A 94 -9.70 0.99 -20.13
N VAL A 95 -10.31 0.23 -21.04
CA VAL A 95 -10.22 0.46 -22.49
C VAL A 95 -10.80 1.84 -22.83
N ASP A 96 -11.94 2.21 -22.26
CA ASP A 96 -12.56 3.51 -22.49
C ASP A 96 -11.69 4.68 -22.00
N LYS A 97 -11.10 4.58 -20.80
CA LYS A 97 -10.17 5.59 -20.27
C LYS A 97 -8.93 5.71 -21.15
N THR A 98 -8.40 4.58 -21.62
CA THR A 98 -7.21 4.53 -22.48
C THR A 98 -7.49 5.14 -23.85
N ASN A 99 -8.62 4.79 -24.46
CA ASN A 99 -9.07 5.35 -25.74
C ASN A 99 -9.28 6.86 -25.65
N LYS A 100 -9.91 7.36 -24.57
CA LYS A 100 -10.09 8.80 -24.33
C LYS A 100 -8.76 9.54 -24.23
N LEU A 101 -7.77 8.95 -23.54
CA LEU A 101 -6.42 9.52 -23.45
C LEU A 101 -5.73 9.55 -24.81
N MET A 102 -5.82 8.47 -25.58
CA MET A 102 -5.20 8.36 -26.91
C MET A 102 -5.80 9.36 -27.90
N ILE A 103 -7.13 9.51 -27.93
CA ILE A 103 -7.81 10.54 -28.75
C ILE A 103 -7.37 11.95 -28.37
N LYS A 104 -7.23 12.24 -27.07
CA LYS A 104 -6.76 13.55 -26.60
C LYS A 104 -5.32 13.82 -27.03
N TYR A 105 -4.45 12.82 -26.95
CA TYR A 105 -3.06 12.91 -27.39
C TYR A 105 -2.97 13.20 -28.89
N GLU A 106 -3.69 12.46 -29.73
CA GLU A 106 -3.70 12.67 -31.18
C GLU A 106 -4.26 14.04 -31.59
N LYS A 107 -5.33 14.50 -30.93
CA LYS A 107 -5.87 15.85 -31.15
C LYS A 107 -4.87 16.94 -30.81
N ASN A 108 -4.08 16.77 -29.76
CA ASN A 108 -3.05 17.73 -29.37
C ASN A 108 -1.83 17.67 -30.29
N ARG A 109 -1.48 16.49 -30.82
CA ARG A 109 -0.36 16.32 -31.75
C ARG A 109 -0.63 16.92 -33.14
N LYS A 110 -1.89 16.91 -33.60
CA LYS A 110 -2.31 17.54 -34.88
C LYS A 110 -2.47 19.06 -34.82
N ARG A 111 -2.31 19.67 -33.64
CA ARG A 111 -2.36 21.13 -33.43
C ARG A 111 -0.97 21.79 -33.39
N ILE A 112 0.08 21.00 -33.61
CA ILE A 112 1.49 21.41 -33.77
C ILE A 112 1.85 21.12 -35.22
#